data_AF-A0AAD5UPK9-F1
#
_entry.id   AF-A0AAD5UPK9-F1
#
_cell.length_a   1.000
_cell.length_b   1.000
_cell.length_c   1.000
_cell.angle_alpha   90.00
_cell.angle_beta   90.00
_cell.angle_gamma   90.00
#
_symmetry.space_group_name_H-M   'P 1'
#
loop_
_entity.id
_entity.type
_entity.pdbx_description
1 polymer ?
#
loop_
_entity_poly.entity_id
_entity_poly.type
_entity_poly.pdbx_seq_one_letter_code
_entity_poly.pdbx_strand_id
1 'polypeptide(L)'
;MLSMARILSILTNSSSKRCDPSILKLADAYNKLVRDIINLIAKGSAPRGARVPPLIEREGIFALDVDDTIWEDVDTEETLNTSKWLCDEDTQRGIRLILQLDRCEEEEEQLRKERCILQEWFEEEWVCTAKALQSTGPDSDMGYQLRNYQNRMLRLCHHWRAEVCGIPPWYPLEESWGLSAEEFDCSIVTDTSETSDVSEVESDGDEGDNFSDTGDDAEFFEQLEAHAMSDGTPQLVDVSPDHTPHVSHRVSKSPKKRSRRSSWDYDEM
;
A
#
# COMPACT_ATOMS: atom_id res chain seq x y z
N MET A 1 -20.47 -20.13 -13.27
CA MET A 1 -19.77 -21.03 -12.31
C MET A 1 -18.99 -22.18 -12.98
N LEU A 2 -19.62 -23.08 -13.76
CA LEU A 2 -18.92 -24.23 -14.38
C LEU A 2 -17.89 -23.88 -15.46
N SER A 3 -18.04 -22.72 -16.13
CA SER A 3 -17.09 -22.25 -17.16
C SER A 3 -15.78 -21.73 -16.55
N MET A 4 -15.85 -20.92 -15.49
CA MET A 4 -14.69 -20.43 -14.76
C MET A 4 -13.88 -21.57 -14.12
N ALA A 5 -14.55 -22.58 -13.55
CA ALA A 5 -13.87 -23.76 -13.00
C ALA A 5 -13.08 -24.54 -14.07
N ARG A 6 -13.62 -24.64 -15.29
CA ARG A 6 -12.91 -25.24 -16.44
C ARG A 6 -11.75 -24.38 -16.91
N ILE A 7 -11.92 -23.07 -17.00
CA ILE A 7 -10.86 -22.15 -17.43
C ILE A 7 -9.72 -22.13 -16.41
N LEU A 8 -10.02 -22.08 -15.11
CA LEU A 8 -9.04 -22.21 -14.04
C LEU A 8 -8.35 -23.57 -14.09
N SER A 9 -9.09 -24.67 -14.30
CA SER A 9 -8.50 -26.00 -14.47
C SER A 9 -7.59 -26.09 -15.71
N ILE A 10 -7.94 -25.44 -16.81
CA ILE A 10 -7.12 -25.43 -18.03
C ILE A 10 -5.87 -24.54 -17.82
N LEU A 11 -5.99 -23.40 -17.15
CA LEU A 11 -4.88 -22.50 -16.84
C LEU A 11 -3.90 -23.13 -15.84
N THR A 12 -4.39 -23.77 -14.77
CA THR A 12 -3.53 -24.51 -13.84
C THR A 12 -2.85 -25.69 -14.53
N ASN A 13 -3.58 -26.45 -15.36
CA ASN A 13 -3.02 -27.57 -16.12
C ASN A 13 -2.07 -27.15 -17.26
N SER A 14 -2.19 -25.92 -17.78
CA SER A 14 -1.29 -25.40 -18.82
C SER A 14 -0.07 -24.71 -18.23
N SER A 15 -0.20 -24.10 -17.04
CA SER A 15 0.92 -23.60 -16.24
C SER A 15 1.81 -24.74 -15.73
N SER A 16 1.21 -25.82 -15.22
CA SER A 16 1.95 -27.02 -14.76
C SER A 16 2.59 -27.83 -15.90
N LYS A 17 2.16 -27.64 -17.15
CA LYS A 17 2.78 -28.27 -18.34
C LYS A 17 3.93 -27.45 -18.93
N ARG A 18 4.14 -26.21 -18.48
CA ARG A 18 5.31 -25.39 -18.83
C ARG A 18 6.51 -25.67 -17.90
N CYS A 19 6.64 -26.89 -17.40
CA CYS A 19 7.85 -27.38 -16.76
C CYS A 19 9.02 -27.17 -17.74
N ASP A 20 9.90 -26.21 -17.45
CA ASP A 20 11.03 -25.92 -18.32
C ASP A 20 11.95 -27.16 -18.36
N PRO A 21 12.11 -27.81 -19.53
CA PRO A 21 12.99 -28.97 -19.64
C PRO A 21 14.45 -28.64 -19.27
N SER A 22 14.81 -27.35 -19.20
CA SER A 22 16.10 -26.87 -18.70
C SER A 22 16.30 -27.18 -17.21
N ILE A 23 15.28 -26.97 -16.36
CA ILE A 23 15.38 -27.18 -14.91
C ILE A 23 15.53 -28.66 -14.58
N LEU A 24 14.78 -29.52 -15.27
CA LEU A 24 14.91 -30.98 -15.12
C LEU A 24 16.32 -31.48 -15.52
N LYS A 25 16.89 -30.93 -16.59
CA LYS A 25 18.26 -31.25 -17.00
C LYS A 25 19.29 -30.80 -15.97
N LEU A 26 19.05 -29.67 -15.30
CA LEU A 26 19.92 -29.18 -14.24
C LEU A 26 19.87 -30.10 -13.02
N ALA A 27 18.68 -30.54 -12.60
CA ALA A 27 18.51 -31.50 -11.52
C ALA A 27 19.19 -32.84 -11.84
N ASP A 28 19.07 -33.34 -13.08
CA ASP A 28 19.75 -34.56 -13.54
C ASP A 28 21.29 -34.40 -13.50
N ALA A 29 21.80 -33.25 -13.91
CA ALA A 29 23.23 -32.93 -13.87
C ALA A 29 23.75 -32.84 -12.42
N TYR A 30 23.01 -32.18 -11.53
CA TYR A 30 23.31 -32.13 -10.10
C TYR A 30 23.34 -33.54 -9.50
N ASN A 31 22.28 -34.34 -9.70
CA ASN A 31 22.20 -35.70 -9.19
C ASN A 31 23.32 -36.61 -9.72
N LYS A 32 23.81 -36.35 -10.94
CA LYS A 32 24.99 -37.02 -11.48
C LYS A 32 26.25 -36.67 -10.68
N LEU A 33 26.47 -35.39 -10.39
CA LEU A 33 27.61 -34.95 -9.57
C LEU A 33 27.54 -35.53 -8.15
N VAL A 34 26.35 -35.57 -7.53
CA VAL A 34 26.16 -36.20 -6.21
C VAL A 34 26.55 -37.69 -6.26
N ARG A 35 26.13 -38.42 -7.29
CA ARG A 35 26.53 -39.82 -7.50
C ARG A 35 28.04 -39.98 -7.72
N ASP A 36 28.68 -39.06 -8.42
CA ASP A 36 30.13 -39.05 -8.61
C ASP A 36 30.86 -38.81 -7.28
N ILE A 37 30.35 -37.92 -6.41
CA ILE A 37 30.87 -37.68 -5.06
C ILE A 37 30.75 -38.95 -4.20
N ILE A 38 29.59 -39.62 -4.21
CA ILE A 38 29.40 -40.91 -3.51
C ILE A 38 30.45 -41.93 -3.96
N ASN A 39 30.69 -42.03 -5.26
CA ASN A 39 31.69 -42.94 -5.83
C ASN A 39 33.12 -42.59 -5.40
N LEU A 40 33.46 -41.30 -5.32
CA LEU A 40 34.78 -40.83 -4.87
C LEU A 40 35.03 -41.10 -3.38
N ILE A 41 33.99 -40.94 -2.55
CA ILE A 41 34.03 -41.27 -1.12
C ILE A 41 34.20 -42.78 -0.94
N ALA A 42 33.44 -43.60 -1.67
CA ALA A 42 33.55 -45.05 -1.62
C ALA A 42 34.95 -45.56 -2.05
N LYS A 43 35.61 -44.87 -2.97
CA LYS A 43 36.99 -45.16 -3.41
C LYS A 43 38.07 -44.65 -2.44
N GLY A 44 37.69 -43.92 -1.39
CA GLY A 44 38.63 -43.31 -0.44
C GLY A 44 39.47 -42.17 -1.04
N SER A 45 39.05 -41.62 -2.19
CA SER A 45 39.73 -40.53 -2.89
C SER A 45 39.16 -39.15 -2.57
N ALA A 46 38.09 -39.08 -1.78
CA ALA A 46 37.51 -37.83 -1.31
C ALA A 46 38.28 -37.27 -0.10
N PRO A 47 38.26 -35.95 0.12
CA PRO A 47 38.78 -35.32 1.33
C PRO A 47 38.19 -35.93 2.61
N ARG A 48 38.97 -35.95 3.70
CA ARG A 48 38.49 -36.43 5.00
C ARG A 48 37.34 -35.55 5.47
N GLY A 49 36.22 -36.16 5.84
CA GLY A 49 35.01 -35.45 6.27
C GLY A 49 34.10 -34.99 5.14
N ALA A 50 34.35 -35.36 3.89
CA ALA A 50 33.44 -35.05 2.78
C ALA A 50 32.03 -35.62 3.05
N ARG A 51 31.03 -34.72 3.14
CA ARG A 51 29.61 -35.08 3.26
C ARG A 51 28.97 -35.08 1.86
N VAL A 52 28.06 -36.03 1.65
CA VAL A 52 27.30 -36.17 0.41
C VAL A 52 26.08 -35.24 0.48
N PRO A 53 25.90 -34.31 -0.47
CA PRO A 53 24.66 -33.53 -0.56
C PRO A 53 23.43 -34.41 -0.86
N PRO A 54 22.22 -34.04 -0.40
CA PRO A 54 21.01 -34.80 -0.71
C PRO A 54 20.72 -34.78 -2.22
N LEU A 55 20.14 -35.87 -2.75
CA LEU A 55 19.67 -35.92 -4.13
C LEU A 55 18.37 -35.12 -4.26
N ILE A 56 18.19 -34.47 -5.41
CA ILE A 56 16.95 -33.75 -5.74
C ILE A 56 15.99 -34.74 -6.39
N GLU A 57 14.79 -34.87 -5.85
CA GLU A 57 13.71 -35.64 -6.48
C GLU A 57 13.23 -34.94 -7.74
N ARG A 58 13.11 -35.70 -8.83
CA ARG A 58 12.70 -35.16 -10.13
C ARG A 58 11.19 -34.95 -10.16
N GLU A 59 10.47 -35.91 -9.57
CA GLU A 59 9.07 -35.81 -9.24
C GLU A 59 8.91 -34.77 -8.10
N GLY A 60 8.08 -33.74 -8.30
CA GLY A 60 7.83 -32.75 -7.24
C GLY A 60 8.74 -31.51 -7.26
N ILE A 61 9.76 -31.41 -8.12
CA ILE A 61 10.62 -30.21 -8.22
C ILE A 61 9.84 -28.92 -8.58
N PHE A 62 8.67 -29.07 -9.21
CA PHE A 62 7.77 -27.97 -9.56
C PHE A 62 6.60 -27.81 -8.57
N ALA A 63 6.55 -28.67 -7.56
CA ALA A 63 5.59 -28.66 -6.46
C ALA A 63 6.31 -28.48 -5.12
N LEU A 64 7.47 -27.80 -5.15
CA LEU A 64 8.25 -27.51 -3.95
C LEU A 64 7.52 -26.49 -3.09
N ASP A 65 7.46 -26.75 -1.79
CA ASP A 65 7.00 -25.81 -0.76
C ASP A 65 8.19 -25.13 -0.07
N VAL A 66 7.92 -24.08 0.70
CA VAL A 66 8.94 -23.31 1.46
C VAL A 66 9.61 -24.18 2.53
N ASP A 67 8.92 -25.20 3.03
CA ASP A 67 9.42 -26.13 4.05
C ASP A 67 10.22 -27.32 3.47
N ASP A 68 10.39 -27.41 2.15
CA ASP A 68 11.13 -28.53 1.56
C ASP A 68 12.64 -28.42 1.79
N THR A 69 13.26 -29.56 2.08
CA THR A 69 14.68 -29.70 2.45
C THR A 69 15.66 -29.22 1.38
N ILE A 70 15.22 -29.02 0.13
CA ILE A 70 16.04 -28.42 -0.93
C ILE A 70 16.41 -26.96 -0.64
N TRP A 71 15.64 -26.28 0.23
CA TRP A 71 15.89 -24.92 0.69
C TRP A 71 16.78 -24.86 1.94
N GLU A 72 17.11 -26.01 2.55
CA GLU A 72 18.06 -26.04 3.66
C GLU A 72 19.47 -25.82 3.11
N ASP A 73 20.10 -24.70 3.47
CA ASP A 73 21.53 -24.49 3.27
C ASP A 73 22.28 -25.54 4.12
N VAL A 74 22.83 -26.57 3.46
CA VAL A 74 23.72 -27.55 4.08
C VAL A 74 25.07 -26.87 4.30
N ASP A 75 25.09 -25.94 5.25
CA ASP A 75 26.30 -25.24 5.64
C ASP A 75 27.27 -26.23 6.28
N THR A 76 28.50 -26.13 5.79
CA THR A 76 29.65 -26.88 6.26
C THR A 76 30.02 -26.34 7.64
N GLU A 77 29.99 -27.24 8.62
CA GLU A 77 30.40 -27.02 10.02
C GLU A 77 29.42 -26.24 10.90
N GLU A 78 28.53 -27.03 11.49
CA GLU A 78 27.88 -26.80 12.77
C GLU A 78 28.77 -26.00 13.76
N THR A 79 28.23 -24.88 14.24
CA THR A 79 28.44 -24.31 15.59
C THR A 79 29.59 -23.32 15.88
N LEU A 80 30.27 -22.73 14.91
CA LEU A 80 31.18 -21.61 15.23
C LEU A 80 30.64 -20.28 14.73
N ASN A 81 29.92 -19.60 15.63
CA ASN A 81 29.69 -18.16 15.62
C ASN A 81 28.47 -17.65 14.83
N THR A 82 27.31 -18.30 14.98
CA THR A 82 26.05 -17.73 14.50
C THR A 82 25.81 -16.38 15.17
N SER A 83 25.49 -15.36 14.37
CA SER A 83 25.34 -14.00 14.86
C SER A 83 24.24 -13.92 15.92
N LYS A 84 24.45 -13.12 16.98
CA LYS A 84 23.49 -12.98 18.08
C LYS A 84 22.10 -12.55 17.63
N TRP A 85 21.99 -11.71 16.61
CA TRP A 85 20.68 -11.31 16.06
C TRP A 85 19.87 -12.48 15.47
N LEU A 86 20.51 -13.62 15.16
CA LEU A 86 19.85 -14.81 14.64
C LEU A 86 19.54 -15.85 15.74
N CYS A 87 20.40 -16.00 16.75
CA CYS A 87 20.25 -17.06 17.77
C CYS A 87 19.85 -16.58 19.18
N ASP A 88 19.96 -15.29 19.49
CA ASP A 88 19.66 -14.74 20.81
C ASP A 88 18.31 -14.01 20.79
N GLU A 89 17.33 -14.54 21.51
CA GLU A 89 15.98 -13.99 21.60
C GLU A 89 15.95 -12.58 22.20
N ASP A 90 16.85 -12.30 23.15
CA ASP A 90 16.93 -10.97 23.75
C ASP A 90 17.46 -9.94 22.75
N THR A 91 18.49 -10.30 21.97
CA THR A 91 18.98 -9.46 20.86
C THR A 91 17.89 -9.23 19.82
N GLN A 92 17.18 -10.28 19.39
CA GLN A 92 16.06 -10.13 18.44
C GLN A 92 14.95 -9.25 18.99
N ARG A 93 14.58 -9.42 20.27
CA ARG A 93 13.57 -8.59 20.92
C ARG A 93 14.03 -7.14 21.02
N GLY A 94 15.30 -6.90 21.35
CA GLY A 94 15.90 -5.57 21.34
C GLY A 94 15.79 -4.89 19.97
N ILE A 95 16.13 -5.60 18.89
CA ILE A 95 16.01 -5.10 17.51
C ILE A 95 14.55 -4.74 17.20
N ARG A 96 13.59 -5.63 17.52
CA ARG A 96 12.16 -5.37 17.31
C ARG A 96 11.68 -4.12 18.06
N LEU A 97 12.13 -3.95 19.30
CA LEU A 97 11.76 -2.80 20.14
C LEU A 97 12.33 -1.49 19.60
N ILE A 98 13.60 -1.48 19.17
CA ILE A 98 14.22 -0.27 18.56
C ILE A 98 13.49 0.10 17.27
N LEU A 99 13.24 -0.86 16.38
CA LEU A 99 12.49 -0.61 15.15
C LEU A 99 11.04 -0.16 15.40
N GLN A 100 10.45 -0.57 16.53
CA GLN A 100 9.13 -0.07 16.92
C GLN A 100 9.21 1.35 17.44
N LEU A 101 10.23 1.68 18.25
CA LEU A 101 10.48 3.04 18.71
C LEU A 101 10.70 3.98 17.53
N ASP A 102 11.57 3.63 16.59
CA ASP A 102 11.86 4.43 15.39
C ASP A 102 10.57 4.69 14.58
N ARG A 103 9.71 3.66 14.42
CA ARG A 103 8.41 3.82 13.76
C ARG A 103 7.45 4.72 14.53
N CYS A 104 7.44 4.64 15.86
CA CYS A 104 6.63 5.54 16.68
C CYS A 104 7.09 6.99 16.56
N GLU A 105 8.41 7.23 16.51
CA GLU A 105 8.96 8.58 16.31
C GLU A 105 8.61 9.13 14.93
N GLU A 106 8.73 8.31 13.88
CA GLU A 106 8.33 8.67 12.51
C GLU A 106 6.83 8.98 12.42
N GLU A 107 5.98 8.12 13.00
CA GLU A 107 4.53 8.32 13.01
C GLU A 107 4.14 9.57 13.79
N GLU A 108 4.77 9.85 14.93
CA GLU A 108 4.53 11.08 15.69
C GLU A 108 4.88 12.31 14.83
N GLU A 109 6.04 12.33 14.17
CA GLU A 109 6.41 13.41 13.26
C GLU A 109 5.40 13.57 12.11
N GLN A 110 4.92 12.47 11.54
CA GLN A 110 3.94 12.47 10.47
C GLN A 110 2.59 13.02 10.94
N LEU A 111 2.07 12.56 12.09
CA LEU A 111 0.83 13.06 12.68
C LEU A 111 0.87 14.57 12.94
N ARG A 112 2.03 15.11 13.36
CA ARG A 112 2.20 16.55 13.54
C ARG A 112 2.09 17.33 12.23
N LYS A 113 2.62 16.78 11.13
CA LYS A 113 2.51 17.37 9.79
C LYS A 113 1.08 17.28 9.28
N GLU A 114 0.43 16.13 9.43
CA GLU A 114 -0.95 15.92 9.02
C GLU A 114 -1.91 16.83 9.79
N ARG A 115 -1.70 17.04 11.09
CA ARG A 115 -2.44 18.04 11.88
C ARG A 115 -2.34 19.43 11.25
N CYS A 116 -1.13 19.86 10.85
CA CYS A 116 -0.94 21.16 10.21
C CYS A 116 -1.67 21.24 8.86
N ILE A 117 -1.55 20.21 8.03
CA ILE A 117 -2.23 20.15 6.72
C ILE A 117 -3.75 20.20 6.89
N LEU A 118 -4.29 19.49 7.90
CA LEU A 118 -5.71 19.49 8.23
C LEU A 118 -6.20 20.90 8.61
N GLN A 119 -5.40 21.63 9.40
CA GLN A 119 -5.68 23.01 9.79
C GLN A 119 -5.70 23.95 8.59
N GLU A 120 -4.67 23.87 7.74
CA GLU A 120 -4.55 24.71 6.54
C GLU A 120 -5.68 24.42 5.56
N TRP A 121 -6.00 23.15 5.33
CA TRP A 121 -7.11 22.75 4.47
C TRP A 121 -8.43 23.33 4.98
N PHE A 122 -8.69 23.22 6.27
CA PHE A 122 -9.92 23.76 6.86
C PHE A 122 -10.00 25.28 6.71
N GLU A 123 -8.91 26.00 7.00
CA GLU A 123 -8.86 27.46 6.86
C GLU A 123 -9.11 27.90 5.41
N GLU A 124 -8.43 27.26 4.45
CA GLU A 124 -8.58 27.58 3.02
C GLU A 124 -10.03 27.32 2.54
N GLU A 125 -10.59 26.18 2.91
CA GLU A 125 -11.95 25.79 2.55
C GLU A 125 -12.99 26.72 3.20
N TRP A 126 -12.77 27.12 4.46
CA TRP A 126 -13.64 28.06 5.17
C TRP A 126 -13.65 29.43 4.48
N VAL A 127 -12.47 29.94 4.13
CA VAL A 127 -12.34 31.21 3.40
C VAL A 127 -12.99 31.14 2.02
N CYS A 128 -12.83 30.01 1.30
CA CYS A 128 -13.45 29.81 0.00
C CYS A 128 -14.98 29.79 0.08
N THR A 129 -15.54 29.04 1.04
CA THR A 129 -17.00 28.97 1.24
C THR A 129 -17.59 30.31 1.67
N ALA A 130 -16.92 31.04 2.56
CA ALA A 130 -17.34 32.38 2.97
C ALA A 130 -17.36 33.37 1.79
N LYS A 131 -16.33 33.35 0.92
CA LYS A 131 -16.29 34.17 -0.30
C LYS A 131 -17.39 33.79 -1.29
N ALA A 132 -17.65 32.48 -1.46
CA ALA A 132 -18.72 31.99 -2.32
C ALA A 132 -20.10 32.44 -1.82
N LEU A 133 -20.30 32.41 -0.49
CA LEU A 133 -21.54 32.89 0.14
C LEU A 133 -21.74 34.39 -0.07
N GLN A 134 -20.69 35.20 0.07
CA GLN A 134 -20.74 36.65 -0.18
C GLN A 134 -21.06 36.98 -1.65
N SER A 135 -20.62 36.13 -2.58
CA SER A 135 -20.84 36.28 -4.02
C SER A 135 -22.22 35.78 -4.47
N THR A 136 -22.90 35.03 -3.62
CA THR A 136 -24.20 34.42 -3.91
C THR A 136 -25.32 35.26 -3.29
N GLY A 137 -26.41 35.49 -4.04
CA GLY A 137 -27.55 36.25 -3.52
C GLY A 137 -28.21 35.56 -2.30
N PRO A 138 -28.81 36.32 -1.36
CA PRO A 138 -29.32 35.79 -0.10
C PRO A 138 -30.42 34.72 -0.26
N ASP A 139 -31.14 34.76 -1.38
CA ASP A 139 -32.30 33.93 -1.73
C ASP A 139 -32.00 32.90 -2.84
N SER A 140 -30.72 32.60 -3.07
CA SER A 140 -30.32 31.55 -4.01
C SER A 140 -30.27 30.19 -3.30
N ASP A 141 -30.82 29.15 -3.93
CA ASP A 141 -30.65 27.76 -3.49
C ASP A 141 -29.18 27.40 -3.23
N MET A 142 -28.27 27.97 -4.02
CA MET A 142 -26.82 27.82 -3.83
C MET A 142 -26.38 28.38 -2.47
N GLY A 143 -26.90 29.53 -2.05
CA GLY A 143 -26.61 30.13 -0.75
C GLY A 143 -27.11 29.28 0.42
N TYR A 144 -28.24 28.61 0.27
CA TYR A 144 -28.72 27.63 1.25
C TYR A 144 -27.77 26.42 1.36
N GLN A 145 -27.35 25.85 0.23
CA GLN A 145 -26.41 24.72 0.22
C GLN A 145 -25.05 25.08 0.81
N LEU A 146 -24.53 26.28 0.51
CA LEU A 146 -23.28 26.77 1.08
C LEU A 146 -23.36 26.95 2.60
N ARG A 147 -24.50 27.44 3.13
CA ARG A 147 -24.73 27.51 4.58
C ARG A 147 -24.77 26.14 5.24
N ASN A 148 -25.45 25.16 4.63
CA ASN A 148 -25.44 23.78 5.13
C ASN A 148 -24.03 23.19 5.14
N TYR A 149 -23.25 23.48 4.09
CA TYR A 149 -21.87 23.03 4.04
C TYR A 149 -21.01 23.68 5.12
N GLN A 150 -21.13 24.99 5.36
CA GLN A 150 -20.45 25.67 6.47
C GLN A 150 -20.82 25.07 7.83
N ASN A 151 -22.10 24.79 8.08
CA ASN A 151 -22.53 24.15 9.33
C ASN A 151 -21.90 22.76 9.49
N ARG A 152 -21.82 21.96 8.42
CA ARG A 152 -21.12 20.68 8.42
C ARG A 152 -19.63 20.84 8.72
N MET A 153 -18.99 21.84 8.10
CA MET A 153 -17.58 22.15 8.35
C MET A 153 -17.34 22.54 9.82
N LEU A 154 -18.19 23.36 10.42
CA LEU A 154 -18.07 23.72 11.84
C LEU A 154 -18.15 22.51 12.76
N ARG A 155 -19.11 21.60 12.52
CA ARG A 155 -19.22 20.32 13.26
C ARG A 155 -17.96 19.48 13.11
N LEU A 156 -17.42 19.41 11.90
CA LEU A 156 -16.20 18.68 11.59
C LEU A 156 -14.98 19.29 12.31
N CYS A 157 -14.85 20.63 12.30
CA CYS A 157 -13.80 21.35 12.99
C CYS A 157 -13.84 21.11 14.50
N HIS A 158 -15.03 21.13 15.11
CA HIS A 158 -15.18 20.87 16.53
C HIS A 158 -14.72 19.45 16.88
N HIS A 159 -15.14 18.46 16.10
CA HIS A 159 -14.72 17.07 16.31
C HIS A 159 -13.21 16.90 16.11
N TRP A 160 -12.66 17.38 14.99
CA TRP A 160 -11.23 17.25 14.71
C TRP A 160 -10.37 17.96 15.74
N ARG A 161 -10.77 19.14 16.19
CA ARG A 161 -10.03 19.88 17.24
C ARG A 161 -9.97 19.09 18.55
N ALA A 162 -11.06 18.42 18.92
CA ALA A 162 -11.08 17.56 20.11
C ALA A 162 -10.13 16.37 19.98
N GLU A 163 -10.08 15.73 18.82
CA GLU A 163 -9.21 14.56 18.59
C GLU A 163 -7.73 14.95 18.46
N VAL A 164 -7.42 16.08 17.83
CA VAL A 164 -6.03 16.50 17.55
C VAL A 164 -5.44 17.44 18.60
N CYS A 165 -6.18 17.78 19.67
CA CYS A 165 -5.70 18.74 20.68
C CYS A 165 -4.43 18.26 21.41
N GLY A 166 -4.22 16.94 21.51
CA GLY A 166 -3.06 16.34 22.15
C GLY A 166 -1.80 16.30 21.28
N ILE A 167 -1.93 16.51 19.96
CA ILE A 167 -0.82 16.40 19.01
C ILE A 167 -0.21 17.79 18.81
N PRO A 168 1.05 18.08 19.16
CA PRO A 168 1.65 19.40 18.93
C PRO A 168 1.78 19.71 17.43
N PRO A 169 1.72 20.97 16.97
CA PRO A 169 1.82 21.26 15.54
C PRO A 169 3.28 21.11 15.08
N TRP A 170 3.50 20.75 13.81
CA TRP A 170 4.85 20.63 13.25
C TRP A 170 5.58 21.98 13.17
N TYR A 171 4.85 23.05 12.85
CA TYR A 171 5.31 24.44 12.86
C TYR A 171 4.27 25.33 13.56
N PRO A 172 4.60 26.58 13.93
CA PRO A 172 3.64 27.47 14.57
C PRO A 172 2.45 27.75 13.64
N LEU A 173 1.24 27.33 14.05
CA LEU A 173 -0.04 27.71 13.44
C LEU A 173 -0.94 28.35 14.49
N GLU A 174 -1.89 29.15 14.02
CA GLU A 174 -2.93 29.73 14.86
C GLU A 174 -3.97 28.66 15.24
N GLU A 175 -4.34 28.61 16.51
CA GLU A 175 -5.27 27.59 17.03
C GLU A 175 -6.74 27.92 16.72
N SER A 176 -7.00 29.03 16.04
CA SER A 176 -8.32 29.46 15.59
C SER A 176 -8.81 28.72 14.35
N TRP A 177 -7.93 28.05 13.59
CA TRP A 177 -8.27 27.35 12.33
C TRP A 177 -9.02 28.28 11.35
N GLY A 178 -8.73 29.59 11.38
CA GLY A 178 -9.38 30.58 10.52
C GLY A 178 -10.80 31.00 10.94
N LEU A 179 -11.32 30.50 12.08
CA LEU A 179 -12.62 30.87 12.63
C LEU A 179 -12.50 32.05 13.60
N SER A 180 -13.44 32.98 13.54
CA SER A 180 -13.57 34.02 14.57
C SER A 180 -14.16 33.44 15.86
N ALA A 181 -13.88 34.09 17.00
CA ALA A 181 -14.40 33.65 18.31
C ALA A 181 -15.94 33.55 18.36
N GLU A 182 -16.65 34.40 17.60
CA GLU A 182 -18.12 34.44 17.56
C GLU A 182 -18.72 33.28 16.74
N GLU A 183 -18.00 32.81 15.72
CA GLU A 183 -18.41 31.68 14.87
C GLU A 183 -18.27 30.34 15.61
N PHE A 184 -17.35 30.26 16.58
CA PHE A 184 -17.22 29.10 17.47
C PHE A 184 -18.44 28.93 18.38
N ASP A 185 -18.87 30.00 19.05
CA ASP A 185 -19.94 29.96 20.04
C ASP A 185 -21.32 29.66 19.41
N CYS A 186 -21.55 30.14 18.18
CA CYS A 186 -22.80 29.89 17.46
C CYS A 186 -23.02 28.42 17.08
N SER A 187 -21.94 27.65 16.86
CA SER A 187 -22.03 26.23 16.44
C SER A 187 -22.49 25.29 17.57
N ILE A 188 -22.22 25.67 18.83
CA ILE A 188 -22.55 24.88 20.02
C ILE A 188 -24.06 24.91 20.29
N VAL A 189 -24.72 26.03 19.98
CA VAL A 189 -26.14 26.27 20.30
C VAL A 189 -27.06 25.41 19.42
N THR A 190 -26.70 25.16 18.16
CA THR A 190 -27.55 24.39 17.23
C THR A 190 -27.63 22.92 17.59
N ASP A 191 -26.55 22.31 18.10
CA ASP A 191 -26.54 20.87 18.44
C ASP A 191 -27.31 20.57 19.74
N THR A 192 -27.34 21.52 20.69
CA THR A 192 -28.17 21.39 21.90
C THR A 192 -29.67 21.57 21.63
N SER A 193 -30.04 22.30 20.57
CA SER A 193 -31.44 22.54 20.22
C SER A 193 -32.06 21.42 19.39
N GLU A 194 -31.28 20.68 18.58
CA GLU A 194 -31.78 19.59 17.73
C GLU A 194 -32.01 18.28 18.49
N THR A 195 -31.48 18.14 19.72
CA THR A 195 -31.62 16.92 20.54
C THR A 195 -32.75 16.97 21.57
N SER A 196 -33.46 18.10 21.67
CA SER A 196 -34.52 18.33 22.66
C SER A 196 -35.88 18.63 22.01
N ASP A 197 -36.31 17.82 21.04
CA ASP A 197 -37.75 17.78 20.69
C ASP A 197 -38.13 16.42 20.06
N VAL A 198 -38.22 15.40 20.92
CA VAL A 198 -38.97 14.16 20.62
C VAL A 198 -40.11 14.08 21.63
N SER A 199 -41.14 14.89 21.40
CA SER A 199 -42.46 14.64 21.99
C SER A 199 -43.05 13.42 21.29
N GLU A 200 -43.18 12.35 22.07
CA GLU A 200 -43.90 11.11 21.77
C GLU A 200 -45.36 11.43 21.42
N VAL A 201 -45.70 11.34 20.13
CA VAL A 201 -47.10 11.30 19.65
C VAL A 201 -47.32 9.95 19.01
N GLU A 202 -47.91 9.05 19.80
CA GLU A 202 -48.61 7.86 19.34
C GLU A 202 -49.68 8.27 18.33
N SER A 203 -49.53 7.86 17.07
CA SER A 203 -50.57 7.98 16.05
C SER A 203 -50.69 6.66 15.30
N ASP A 204 -51.66 5.86 15.73
CA ASP A 204 -52.25 4.76 14.98
C ASP A 204 -52.68 5.22 13.59
N GLY A 205 -52.27 4.47 12.56
CA GLY A 205 -52.57 4.75 11.16
C GLY A 205 -52.01 3.68 10.23
N ASP A 206 -52.59 2.48 10.31
CA ASP A 206 -52.53 1.44 9.28
C ASP A 206 -53.18 1.96 7.98
N GLU A 207 -52.41 2.11 6.90
CA GLU A 207 -52.85 1.81 5.54
C GLU A 207 -51.62 1.41 4.70
N GLY A 208 -51.65 0.19 4.17
CA GLY A 208 -50.59 -0.36 3.34
C GLY A 208 -50.54 0.24 1.93
N ASP A 209 -49.33 0.39 1.42
CA ASP A 209 -49.11 0.42 -0.03
C ASP A 209 -47.93 -0.49 -0.39
N ASN A 210 -48.23 -1.40 -1.31
CA ASN A 210 -47.40 -2.48 -1.80
C ASN A 210 -46.69 -1.98 -3.05
N PHE A 211 -45.45 -1.49 -2.91
CA PHE A 211 -44.62 -1.18 -4.07
C PHE A 211 -43.83 -2.42 -4.48
N SER A 212 -44.22 -2.97 -5.63
CA SER A 212 -43.61 -4.13 -6.26
C SER A 212 -42.18 -3.85 -6.70
N ASP A 213 -41.24 -4.57 -6.10
CA ASP A 213 -39.88 -4.77 -6.60
C ASP A 213 -39.92 -5.50 -7.94
N THR A 214 -39.68 -4.76 -9.04
CA THR A 214 -39.52 -5.36 -10.38
C THR A 214 -38.64 -4.50 -11.27
N GLY A 215 -37.44 -5.01 -11.54
CA GLY A 215 -36.75 -4.91 -12.84
C GLY A 215 -35.88 -3.68 -13.09
N ASP A 216 -34.55 -3.86 -13.04
CA ASP A 216 -33.66 -3.73 -14.23
C ASP A 216 -32.15 -3.67 -13.89
N ASP A 217 -31.70 -4.34 -12.83
CA ASP A 217 -30.27 -4.41 -12.53
C ASP A 217 -29.48 -5.31 -13.51
N ALA A 218 -30.15 -6.12 -14.33
CA ALA A 218 -29.48 -7.03 -15.27
C ALA A 218 -28.91 -6.31 -16.50
N GLU A 219 -29.59 -5.26 -17.01
CA GLU A 219 -29.12 -4.52 -18.20
C GLU A 219 -27.89 -3.64 -17.87
N PHE A 220 -27.79 -3.17 -16.62
CA PHE A 220 -26.67 -2.33 -16.19
C PHE A 220 -25.32 -3.08 -16.20
N PHE A 221 -25.32 -4.36 -15.81
CA PHE A 221 -24.10 -5.18 -15.83
C PHE A 221 -23.70 -5.63 -17.24
N GLU A 222 -24.66 -5.87 -18.13
CA GLU A 222 -24.38 -6.26 -19.53
C GLU A 222 -23.77 -5.08 -20.32
N GLN A 223 -24.21 -3.84 -20.04
CA GLN A 223 -23.64 -2.63 -20.63
C GLN A 223 -22.18 -2.39 -20.19
N LEU A 224 -21.85 -2.73 -18.94
CA LEU A 224 -20.50 -2.56 -18.38
C LEU A 224 -19.52 -3.62 -18.92
N GLU A 225 -20.01 -4.85 -19.14
CA GLU A 225 -19.23 -5.95 -19.73
C GLU A 225 -18.95 -5.72 -21.23
N ALA A 226 -19.92 -5.15 -21.97
CA ALA A 226 -19.73 -4.77 -23.37
C ALA A 226 -18.68 -3.66 -23.55
N HIS A 227 -18.57 -2.73 -22.60
CA HIS A 227 -17.59 -1.65 -22.67
C HIS A 227 -16.14 -2.14 -22.42
N ALA A 228 -15.96 -3.16 -21.56
CA ALA A 228 -14.67 -3.77 -21.27
C ALA A 228 -14.11 -4.61 -22.44
N MET A 229 -14.97 -5.11 -23.33
CA MET A 229 -14.58 -5.88 -24.51
C MET A 229 -14.29 -5.02 -25.75
N SER A 230 -14.60 -3.72 -25.70
CA SER A 230 -14.38 -2.78 -26.81
C SER A 230 -13.01 -2.08 -26.78
N ASP A 231 -12.25 -2.17 -25.68
CA ASP A 231 -10.93 -1.55 -25.61
C ASP A 231 -9.89 -2.50 -26.20
N GLY A 232 -9.81 -2.46 -27.53
CA GLY A 232 -8.88 -3.24 -28.31
C GLY A 232 -7.44 -2.98 -27.87
N THR A 233 -6.74 -4.05 -27.49
CA THR A 233 -5.28 -4.08 -27.35
C THR A 233 -4.63 -3.37 -28.54
N PRO A 234 -3.74 -2.38 -28.32
CA PRO A 234 -2.99 -1.78 -29.41
C PRO A 234 -2.18 -2.87 -30.11
N GLN A 235 -2.49 -3.11 -31.39
CA GLN A 235 -1.66 -3.97 -32.24
C GLN A 235 -0.22 -3.43 -32.23
N LEU A 236 0.72 -4.29 -31.82
CA LEU A 236 2.13 -4.11 -32.10
C LEU A 236 2.31 -4.05 -33.62
N VAL A 237 2.43 -2.84 -34.14
CA VAL A 237 2.87 -2.62 -35.51
C VAL A 237 4.34 -3.00 -35.62
N ASP A 238 4.59 -4.00 -36.45
CA ASP A 238 5.91 -4.41 -36.92
C ASP A 238 6.61 -3.20 -37.57
N VAL A 239 7.66 -2.68 -36.92
CA VAL A 239 8.55 -1.69 -37.53
C VAL A 239 9.75 -2.41 -38.08
N SER A 240 9.71 -2.62 -39.40
CA SER A 240 10.83 -3.08 -40.22
C SER A 240 12.02 -2.11 -40.12
N PRO A 241 13.28 -2.58 -40.10
CA PRO A 241 14.44 -1.76 -39.79
C PRO A 241 15.03 -1.19 -41.08
N ASP A 242 14.53 -0.05 -41.54
CA ASP A 242 15.33 0.78 -42.44
C ASP A 242 14.83 2.23 -42.43
N HIS A 243 15.72 3.12 -41.98
CA HIS A 243 15.82 4.57 -42.21
C HIS A 243 16.17 5.30 -40.91
N THR A 244 17.46 5.54 -40.73
CA THR A 244 17.99 6.49 -39.75
C THR A 244 17.99 7.89 -40.34
N PRO A 245 17.35 8.89 -39.70
CA PRO A 245 17.69 10.28 -39.90
C PRO A 245 18.53 10.80 -38.74
N HIS A 246 19.67 11.34 -39.13
CA HIS A 246 20.68 11.99 -38.31
C HIS A 246 20.11 13.26 -37.64
N VAL A 247 20.12 13.34 -36.31
CA VAL A 247 19.78 14.58 -35.58
C VAL A 247 20.88 14.91 -34.57
N SER A 248 21.48 16.08 -34.76
CA SER A 248 22.59 16.62 -33.99
C SER A 248 22.18 17.00 -32.57
N HIS A 249 22.78 16.37 -31.56
CA HIS A 249 22.66 16.80 -30.17
C HIS A 249 23.51 18.04 -29.89
N ARG A 250 22.86 19.16 -29.55
CA ARG A 250 23.49 20.34 -28.96
C ARG A 250 23.55 20.14 -27.43
N VAL A 251 24.75 19.89 -26.91
CA VAL A 251 25.00 19.75 -25.48
C VAL A 251 24.96 21.12 -24.79
N SER A 252 23.94 21.37 -23.96
CA SER A 252 23.95 22.45 -22.98
C SER A 252 24.62 21.96 -21.69
N LYS A 253 25.74 22.60 -21.32
CA LYS A 253 26.47 22.31 -20.07
C LYS A 253 25.84 23.10 -18.92
N SER A 254 25.26 22.40 -17.94
CA SER A 254 24.91 22.98 -16.64
C SER A 254 26.16 23.22 -15.77
N PRO A 255 26.21 24.29 -14.96
CA PRO A 255 27.41 24.69 -14.23
C PRO A 255 27.64 23.89 -12.93
N LYS A 256 28.89 23.45 -12.75
CA LYS A 256 29.45 22.79 -11.54
C LYS A 256 29.35 23.70 -10.31
N LYS A 257 28.63 23.26 -9.26
CA LYS A 257 28.80 23.80 -7.89
C LYS A 257 29.78 22.91 -7.11
N ARG A 258 30.70 23.57 -6.40
CA ARG A 258 31.91 23.01 -5.80
C ARG A 258 31.62 22.24 -4.51
N SER A 259 32.31 21.11 -4.43
CA SER A 259 32.65 20.28 -3.28
C SER A 259 32.87 21.03 -1.95
N ARG A 260 32.21 20.57 -0.89
CA ARG A 260 32.74 20.56 0.48
C ARG A 260 32.53 19.16 1.05
N ARG A 261 33.61 18.38 1.01
CA ARG A 261 33.73 17.08 1.68
C ARG A 261 34.13 17.38 3.13
N SER A 262 33.26 17.11 4.09
CA SER A 262 33.59 17.13 5.51
C SER A 262 34.40 15.88 5.85
N SER A 263 35.59 16.12 6.39
CA SER A 263 36.49 15.12 6.96
C SER A 263 35.80 14.45 8.14
N TRP A 264 35.67 13.13 8.11
CA TRP A 264 35.47 12.33 9.32
C TRP A 264 36.84 11.77 9.65
N ASP A 265 37.53 12.44 10.56
CA ASP A 265 38.75 11.92 11.16
C ASP A 265 38.35 10.85 12.17
N TYR A 266 38.92 9.66 11.99
CA TYR A 266 39.02 8.65 13.04
C TYR A 266 40.05 9.16 14.05
N ASP A 267 39.66 9.30 15.31
CA ASP A 267 40.59 9.30 16.43
C ASP A 267 40.34 8.07 17.30
N GLU A 268 41.42 7.32 17.49
CA GLU A 268 41.61 6.24 18.44
C GLU A 268 41.40 6.74 19.88
N MET A 269 40.61 6.00 20.68
CA MET A 269 40.88 5.67 22.10
C MET A 269 39.88 4.65 22.62
#